data_AF-A0A928SI81-F1
#
_entry.id   AF-A0A928SI81-F1
#
_cell.length_a   1.000
_cell.length_b   1.000
_cell.length_c   1.000
_cell.angle_alpha   90.00
_cell.angle_beta   90.00
_cell.angle_gamma   90.00
#
_symmetry.space_group_name_H-M   'P 1'
#
loop_
_entity.id
_entity.type
_entity.pdbx_description
1 polymer ?
#
loop_
_entity_poly.entity_id
_entity_poly.type
_entity_poly.pdbx_seq_one_letter_code
_entity_poly.pdbx_strand_id
1 'polypeptide(L)'
;MGIYINLKGEAKERLCDELMEAVKGVVDPGTGQPVVQEVYRGSDCYHGPYANNVPDIVLVMDRRYAGDGKLSYYSSIVTDLPVKEKRDPGGHKMEGIFIAKGPDIEAIPQGLPV
;
A
#
# COMPACT_ATOMS: atom_id res chain seq x y z
N MET A 1 -1.70 2.40 -0.42
CA MET A 1 -2.99 2.92 -0.94
C MET A 1 -4.08 2.62 0.08
N GLY A 2 -5.15 3.43 0.17
CA GLY A 2 -6.22 3.22 1.15
C GLY A 2 -7.60 3.23 0.52
N ILE A 3 -8.51 2.39 1.02
CA ILE A 3 -9.93 2.35 0.62
C ILE A 3 -10.79 2.79 1.82
N TYR A 4 -11.73 3.69 1.56
CA TYR A 4 -12.74 4.13 2.53
C TYR A 4 -14.11 3.61 2.13
N ILE A 5 -14.84 3.05 3.07
CA ILE A 5 -16.16 2.45 2.88
C ILE A 5 -17.22 3.35 3.52
N ASN A 6 -18.12 3.85 2.69
CA ASN A 6 -19.25 4.66 3.15
C ASN A 6 -20.46 3.81 3.58
N LEU A 7 -20.21 2.80 4.43
CA LEU A 7 -21.22 1.98 5.12
C LEU A 7 -20.92 1.97 6.61
N LYS A 8 -21.82 1.40 7.41
CA LYS A 8 -21.69 1.33 8.88
C LYS A 8 -22.00 -0.07 9.40
N GLY A 9 -21.52 -0.37 10.61
CA GLY A 9 -21.78 -1.61 11.33
C GLY A 9 -21.36 -2.85 10.54
N GLU A 10 -22.08 -3.95 10.71
CA GLU A 10 -21.74 -5.22 10.07
C GLU A 10 -21.69 -5.18 8.54
N ALA A 11 -22.48 -4.31 7.90
CA ALA A 11 -22.46 -4.18 6.43
C ALA A 11 -21.11 -3.64 5.93
N LYS A 12 -20.51 -2.72 6.69
CA LYS A 12 -19.15 -2.24 6.42
C LYS A 12 -18.13 -3.36 6.60
N GLU A 13 -18.21 -4.10 7.71
CA GLU A 13 -17.26 -5.18 8.01
C GLU A 13 -17.29 -6.29 6.95
N ARG A 14 -18.48 -6.71 6.51
CA ARG A 14 -18.63 -7.69 5.44
C ARG A 14 -18.05 -7.19 4.12
N LEU A 15 -18.28 -5.92 3.77
CA LEU A 15 -17.72 -5.34 2.55
C LEU A 15 -16.20 -5.17 2.66
N CYS A 16 -15.65 -4.89 3.85
CA CYS A 16 -14.21 -4.91 4.07
C CYS A 16 -13.63 -6.27 3.70
N ASP A 17 -14.17 -7.35 4.26
CA ASP A 17 -13.68 -8.71 4.00
C ASP A 17 -13.77 -9.08 2.51
N GLU A 18 -14.90 -8.78 1.86
CA GLU A 18 -15.10 -9.02 0.44
C GLU A 18 -14.07 -8.27 -0.42
N LEU A 19 -13.88 -6.98 -0.16
CA LEU A 19 -12.93 -6.15 -0.93
C LEU A 19 -11.49 -6.58 -0.67
N MET A 20 -11.14 -6.95 0.56
CA MET A 20 -9.80 -7.42 0.89
C MET A 20 -9.44 -8.68 0.10
N GLU A 21 -10.37 -9.63 -0.05
CA GLU A 21 -10.13 -10.83 -0.86
C GLU A 21 -10.13 -10.51 -2.36
N ALA A 22 -11.05 -9.67 -2.83
CA ALA A 22 -11.12 -9.28 -4.24
C ALA A 22 -9.84 -8.59 -4.72
N VAL A 23 -9.29 -7.65 -3.94
CA VAL A 23 -8.07 -6.91 -4.34
C VAL A 23 -6.81 -7.75 -4.24
N LYS A 24 -6.72 -8.72 -3.30
CA LYS A 24 -5.63 -9.71 -3.27
C LYS A 24 -5.62 -10.58 -4.53
N GLY A 25 -6.79 -10.85 -5.10
CA GLY A 25 -6.94 -11.65 -6.32
C GLY A 25 -6.57 -10.92 -7.61
N VAL A 26 -6.23 -9.62 -7.56
CA VAL A 26 -5.87 -8.86 -8.77
C VAL A 26 -4.48 -9.27 -9.25
N VAL A 27 -4.44 -9.91 -10.41
CA VAL A 27 -3.23 -10.30 -11.11
C VAL A 27 -3.07 -9.51 -12.40
N ASP A 28 -1.83 -9.18 -12.72
CA ASP A 28 -1.47 -8.63 -14.02
C ASP A 28 -1.57 -9.73 -15.09
N PRO A 29 -2.45 -9.60 -16.09
CA PRO A 29 -2.63 -10.64 -17.11
C PRO A 29 -1.41 -10.81 -18.02
N GLY A 30 -0.53 -9.82 -18.14
CA GLY A 30 0.68 -9.88 -18.95
C GLY A 30 1.81 -10.66 -18.29
N THR A 31 1.86 -10.68 -16.96
CA THR A 31 2.95 -11.31 -16.19
C THR A 31 2.51 -12.46 -15.28
N GLY A 32 1.20 -12.57 -15.01
CA GLY A 32 0.62 -13.51 -14.05
C GLY A 32 0.94 -13.18 -12.59
N GLN A 33 1.50 -11.99 -12.32
CA GLN A 33 1.97 -11.61 -10.99
C GLN A 33 0.90 -10.84 -10.22
N PRO A 34 0.84 -10.97 -8.89
CA PRO A 34 -0.07 -10.19 -8.08
C PRO A 34 0.30 -8.70 -8.13
N VAL A 35 -0.70 -7.84 -8.25
CA VAL A 35 -0.53 -6.38 -8.24
C VAL A 35 -0.46 -5.84 -6.81
N VAL A 36 -1.22 -6.45 -5.91
CA VAL A 36 -1.25 -6.12 -4.48
C VAL A 36 -0.43 -7.15 -3.71
N GLN A 37 0.60 -6.70 -3.01
CA GLN A 37 1.48 -7.55 -2.23
C GLN A 37 0.86 -7.91 -0.88
N GLU A 38 0.28 -6.93 -0.20
CA GLU A 38 -0.29 -7.09 1.14
C GLU A 38 -1.57 -6.26 1.31
N VAL A 39 -2.47 -6.76 2.16
CA VAL A 39 -3.76 -6.13 2.43
C VAL A 39 -4.06 -6.23 3.91
N TYR A 40 -4.34 -5.09 4.52
CA TYR A 40 -4.55 -4.94 5.96
C TYR A 40 -5.86 -4.24 6.24
N ARG A 41 -6.47 -4.58 7.38
CA ARG A 41 -7.51 -3.73 7.97
C ARG A 41 -6.85 -2.49 8.55
N GLY A 42 -7.45 -1.32 8.31
CA GLY A 42 -6.94 -0.07 8.88
C GLY A 42 -6.91 -0.08 10.40
N SER A 43 -7.90 -0.74 11.04
CA SER A 43 -7.95 -0.93 12.49
C SER A 43 -6.74 -1.65 13.07
N ASP A 44 -6.10 -2.51 12.29
CA ASP A 44 -4.95 -3.29 12.74
C ASP A 44 -3.64 -2.50 12.58
N CYS A 45 -3.62 -1.54 11.65
CA CYS A 45 -2.47 -0.69 11.37
C CYS A 45 -2.39 0.56 12.25
N TYR A 46 -3.53 1.15 12.62
CA TYR A 46 -3.59 2.48 13.20
C TYR A 46 -4.25 2.50 14.58
N HIS A 47 -3.59 3.15 15.53
CA HIS A 47 -4.03 3.25 16.92
C HIS A 47 -3.92 4.71 17.40
N GLY A 48 -4.67 5.04 18.46
CA GLY A 48 -4.63 6.36 19.09
C GLY A 48 -5.78 7.30 18.68
N PRO A 49 -5.71 8.58 19.05
CA PRO A 49 -6.87 9.50 19.02
C PRO A 49 -7.41 9.78 17.61
N TYR A 50 -6.62 9.49 16.57
CA TYR A 50 -6.99 9.71 15.17
C TYR A 50 -7.23 8.41 14.39
N ALA A 51 -7.24 7.25 15.05
CA ALA A 51 -7.43 5.95 14.39
C ALA A 51 -8.77 5.83 13.66
N ASN A 52 -9.77 6.62 14.03
CA ASN A 52 -11.07 6.64 13.34
C ASN A 52 -11.07 7.44 12.02
N ASN A 53 -9.99 8.16 11.70
CA ASN A 53 -9.86 8.99 10.49
C ASN A 53 -9.00 8.33 9.39
N VAL A 54 -8.69 7.05 9.55
CA VAL A 54 -7.81 6.30 8.65
C VAL A 54 -8.65 5.48 7.65
N PRO A 55 -8.03 4.96 6.57
CA PRO A 55 -8.71 4.07 5.64
C PRO A 55 -9.22 2.81 6.33
N ASP A 56 -10.27 2.21 5.79
CA ASP A 56 -10.80 0.93 6.30
C ASP A 56 -9.93 -0.25 5.87
N ILE A 57 -9.34 -0.14 4.67
CA ILE A 57 -8.41 -1.11 4.12
C ILE A 57 -7.15 -0.37 3.68
N VAL A 58 -5.98 -0.93 4.01
CA VAL A 58 -4.67 -0.48 3.54
C VAL A 58 -4.09 -1.53 2.60
N LEU A 59 -3.64 -1.08 1.43
CA LEU A 59 -3.02 -1.89 0.40
C LEU A 59 -1.54 -1.53 0.24
N VAL A 60 -0.68 -2.54 0.24
CA VAL A 60 0.71 -2.44 -0.19
C VAL A 60 0.77 -2.98 -1.61
N MET A 61 1.03 -2.09 -2.57
CA MET A 61 1.20 -2.45 -3.98
C MET A 61 2.57 -3.08 -4.17
N ASP A 62 2.66 -4.06 -5.07
CA ASP A 62 3.97 -4.50 -5.55
C ASP A 62 4.67 -3.33 -6.27
N ARG A 63 5.97 -3.19 -6.03
CA ARG A 63 6.80 -2.05 -6.47
C ARG A 63 6.87 -1.87 -7.99
N ARG A 64 6.45 -2.86 -8.77
CA ARG A 64 6.35 -2.78 -10.23
C ARG A 64 5.14 -1.98 -10.70
N TYR A 65 4.13 -1.81 -9.84
CA TYR A 65 2.86 -1.19 -10.17
C TYR A 65 2.69 0.16 -9.46
N ALA A 66 1.90 1.04 -10.07
CA ALA A 66 1.47 2.31 -9.49
C ALA A 66 -0.05 2.43 -9.63
N GLY A 67 -0.69 3.16 -8.71
CA GLY A 67 -2.11 3.49 -8.82
C GLY A 67 -2.34 4.73 -9.66
N ASP A 68 -3.35 4.71 -10.52
CA ASP A 68 -3.85 5.87 -11.27
C ASP A 68 -5.38 5.96 -11.10
N GLY A 69 -5.94 7.17 -11.02
CA GLY A 69 -7.37 7.44 -10.96
C GLY A 69 -8.04 7.53 -12.35
N LYS A 70 -7.27 7.42 -13.44
CA LYS A 70 -7.73 7.58 -14.83
C LYS A 70 -8.28 6.29 -15.46
N LEU A 71 -9.08 5.53 -14.71
CA LEU A 71 -9.58 4.24 -15.20
C LEU A 71 -10.37 4.36 -16.53
N SER A 72 -11.08 5.47 -16.75
CA SER A 72 -11.85 5.72 -17.98
C SER A 72 -11.02 5.88 -19.25
N TYR A 73 -9.70 6.07 -19.14
CA TYR A 73 -8.79 6.17 -20.28
C TYR A 73 -8.26 4.80 -20.74
N TYR A 74 -8.49 3.74 -19.97
CA TYR A 74 -7.92 2.42 -20.19
C TYR A 74 -9.01 1.34 -20.29
N SER A 75 -8.76 0.31 -21.10
CA SER A 75 -9.68 -0.82 -21.29
C SER A 75 -9.51 -1.94 -20.26
N SER A 76 -8.58 -1.79 -19.31
CA SER A 76 -8.22 -2.78 -18.31
C SER A 76 -7.87 -2.10 -16.98
N ILE A 77 -8.11 -2.83 -15.88
CA ILE A 77 -7.74 -2.41 -14.52
C ILE A 77 -6.22 -2.42 -14.29
N VAL A 78 -5.48 -3.18 -15.10
CA VAL A 78 -4.02 -3.19 -15.17
C VAL A 78 -3.62 -2.89 -16.60
N THR A 79 -2.81 -1.85 -16.79
CA THR A 79 -2.34 -1.41 -18.11
C THR A 79 -0.87 -1.06 -18.03
N ASP A 80 -0.18 -1.21 -19.17
CA ASP A 80 1.17 -0.70 -19.31
C ASP A 80 1.17 0.83 -19.21
N LEU A 81 2.12 1.36 -18.44
CA LEU A 81 2.34 2.80 -18.39
C LEU A 81 3.01 3.28 -19.68
N PRO A 82 2.49 4.35 -20.31
CA PRO A 82 3.15 4.98 -21.45
C PRO A 82 4.59 5.35 -21.11
N VAL A 83 5.53 5.12 -22.03
CA VAL A 83 6.98 5.30 -21.80
C VAL A 83 7.34 6.71 -21.29
N LYS A 84 6.55 7.74 -21.63
CA LYS A 84 6.74 9.12 -21.17
C LYS A 84 6.40 9.35 -19.69
N GLU A 85 5.60 8.47 -19.09
CA GLU A 85 5.14 8.54 -17.69
C GLU A 85 5.94 7.62 -16.75
N LYS A 86 6.99 6.94 -17.25
CA LYS A 86 7.93 6.10 -16.46
C LYS A 86 8.86 6.91 -15.54
N ARG A 87 8.32 7.92 -14.85
CA ARG A 87 9.09 8.89 -14.08
C ARG A 87 8.48 9.08 -12.70
N ASP A 88 8.65 8.08 -11.85
CA ASP A 88 8.87 8.39 -10.44
C ASP A 88 10.06 7.58 -9.89
N PRO A 89 11.30 8.00 -10.15
CA PRO A 89 12.47 7.40 -9.52
C PRO A 89 12.52 7.63 -8.00
N GLY A 90 11.63 8.48 -7.45
CA GLY A 90 11.58 8.90 -6.05
C GLY A 90 10.36 8.38 -5.29
N GLY A 91 9.65 7.37 -5.80
CA GLY A 91 8.49 6.81 -5.11
C GLY A 91 8.80 6.37 -3.67
N HIS A 92 7.82 6.54 -2.78
CA HIS A 92 7.95 6.16 -1.37
C HIS A 92 8.24 4.66 -1.22
N LYS A 93 9.17 4.31 -0.32
CA LYS A 93 9.53 2.93 0.02
C LYS A 93 9.37 2.68 1.51
N MET A 94 9.20 1.42 1.87
CA MET A 94 9.17 0.99 3.28
C MET A 94 10.56 1.06 3.91
N GLU A 95 11.60 0.81 3.13
CA GLU A 95 12.98 0.87 3.59
C GLU A 95 13.49 2.32 3.55
N GLY A 96 14.00 2.78 4.69
CA GLY A 96 14.60 4.11 4.85
C GLY A 96 15.94 4.05 5.56
N ILE A 97 16.52 5.22 5.80
CA ILE A 97 17.75 5.38 6.57
C ILE A 97 17.40 6.08 7.88
N PHE A 98 17.77 5.46 9.00
CA PHE A 98 17.71 6.08 10.32
C PHE A 98 19.12 6.49 10.74
N ILE A 99 19.28 7.73 11.21
CA ILE A 99 20.57 8.28 11.66
C ILE A 99 20.36 8.99 12.99
N ALA A 100 21.22 8.71 13.96
CA ALA A 100 21.22 9.41 15.25
C ALA A 100 22.66 9.76 15.66
N LYS A 101 22.85 10.88 16.38
CA LYS A 101 24.16 11.35 16.86
C LYS A 101 23.99 12.11 18.17
N GLY A 102 24.82 11.79 19.16
CA GLY A 102 24.82 12.45 20.47
C GLY A 102 25.92 11.90 21.37
N PRO A 103 26.22 12.56 22.50
CA PRO A 103 27.24 12.10 23.45
C PRO A 103 26.94 10.70 24.00
N ASP A 104 25.66 10.33 24.07
CA ASP A 104 25.20 9.02 24.58
C ASP A 104 24.79 8.04 23.46
N ILE A 105 25.19 8.30 22.21
CA ILE A 105 24.91 7.43 21.07
C ILE A 105 26.21 6.82 20.56
N GLU A 106 26.42 5.55 20.92
CA GLU A 106 27.58 4.77 20.49
C GLU A 106 27.32 4.14 19.11
N ALA A 107 28.30 4.22 18.21
CA ALA A 107 28.22 3.57 16.91
C ALA A 107 28.51 2.08 17.05
N ILE A 108 27.58 1.22 16.59
CA ILE A 108 27.78 -0.23 16.53
C ILE A 108 28.21 -0.59 15.10
N PRO A 109 29.49 -0.95 14.85
CA PRO A 109 30.01 -1.15 13.50
C PRO A 109 29.42 -2.37 12.78
N GLN A 110 28.89 -3.35 13.51
CA GLN A 110 28.31 -4.56 12.92
C GLN A 110 26.89 -4.35 12.36
N GLY A 111 26.31 -3.14 12.50
CA GLY A 111 24.92 -2.86 12.10
C GLY A 111 23.91 -3.30 13.16
N LEU A 112 22.66 -2.82 13.04
CA LEU A 112 21.56 -3.29 13.88
C LEU A 112 21.19 -4.73 13.47
N PRO A 113 20.85 -5.61 14.43
CA PRO A 113 20.28 -6.91 14.11
C PRO A 113 18.98 -6.71 13.32
N VAL A 114 18.86 -7.44 12.20
CA VAL A 114 17.65 -7.52 11.37
C VAL A 114 16.56 -8.36 12.02
#